data_AF-A0A843JI99-F1
#
_entry.id   AF-A0A843JI99-F1
#
_cell.length_a   1.000
_cell.length_b   1.000
_cell.length_c   1.000
_cell.angle_alpha   90.00
_cell.angle_beta   90.00
_cell.angle_gamma   90.00
#
_symmetry.space_group_name_H-M   'P 1'
#
loop_
_entity.id
_entity.type
_entity.pdbx_description
1 polymer ?
#
loop_
_entity_poly.entity_id
_entity_poly.type
_entity_poly.pdbx_seq_one_letter_code
_entity_poly.pdbx_strand_id
1 'polypeptide(L)'
;MENNQKEEELLQEETVEEAEVSAEPAAEEPVKENFDDSNASAFDKFFGISKNKTTLKIEIIAGIVTFLAMCYILVVNPTNILFAYGGNIPSSTVTWGSVFMATAFGAVIGTLLMALLAKMPLAQAPGMGLNFTVGTTMLGAVGGIFFTFGQAMLLVLISGLIFLILSLVPGKKDPETGRLVALREMIFDGMPVCIRRAIPVGIGLFIAFIGLKNASVIVDNPGTFVSLVTLNTKEAWKLGGPACKATVCLFGFIVIVILSQLKIKGSVIIGIIAATILAIPLKVADIEVLKG
;
A
#
# COMPACT_ATOMS: atom_id res chain seq x y z
N MET A 1 -4.71 -29.44 -17.14
CA MET A 1 -5.74 -28.66 -16.39
C MET A 1 -5.20 -28.25 -15.02
N GLU A 2 -4.42 -29.09 -14.33
CA GLU A 2 -3.67 -28.68 -13.10
C GLU A 2 -2.56 -27.65 -13.33
N ASN A 3 -1.91 -27.62 -14.51
CA ASN A 3 -0.86 -26.63 -14.81
C ASN A 3 -1.37 -25.18 -14.88
N ASN A 4 -2.63 -24.96 -15.27
CA ASN A 4 -3.20 -23.61 -15.30
C ASN A 4 -3.58 -23.15 -13.88
N GLN A 5 -3.95 -24.08 -12.99
CA GLN A 5 -4.30 -23.76 -11.61
C GLN A 5 -3.06 -23.43 -10.77
N LYS A 6 -1.91 -24.07 -11.03
CA LYS A 6 -0.63 -23.75 -10.38
C LYS A 6 -0.05 -22.41 -10.85
N GLU A 7 -0.17 -22.06 -12.13
CA GLU A 7 0.16 -20.71 -12.61
C GLU A 7 -0.79 -19.65 -12.04
N GLU A 8 -2.08 -19.95 -11.89
CA GLU A 8 -3.05 -19.07 -11.21
C GLU A 8 -2.75 -18.92 -9.70
N GLU A 9 -2.28 -19.96 -9.01
CA GLU A 9 -1.88 -19.90 -7.59
C GLU A 9 -0.59 -19.10 -7.37
N LEU A 10 0.37 -19.17 -8.30
CA LEU A 10 1.60 -18.36 -8.28
C LEU A 10 1.32 -16.88 -8.57
N LEU A 11 0.40 -16.59 -9.50
CA LEU A 11 -0.11 -15.23 -9.73
C LEU A 11 -0.93 -14.73 -8.53
N GLN A 12 -1.60 -15.64 -7.80
CA GLN A 12 -2.32 -15.32 -6.56
C GLN A 12 -1.37 -15.01 -5.39
N GLU A 13 -0.22 -15.65 -5.29
CA GLU A 13 0.78 -15.33 -4.25
C GLU A 13 1.57 -14.04 -4.58
N GLU A 14 1.87 -13.78 -5.86
CA GLU A 14 2.46 -12.51 -6.29
C GLU A 14 1.49 -11.34 -6.06
N THR A 15 0.18 -11.56 -6.26
CA THR A 15 -0.87 -10.59 -5.88
C THR A 15 -1.09 -10.47 -4.36
N VAL A 16 -0.67 -11.44 -3.55
CA VAL A 16 -0.72 -11.35 -2.07
C VAL A 16 0.46 -10.54 -1.51
N GLU A 17 1.64 -10.65 -2.12
CA GLU A 17 2.78 -9.76 -1.82
C GLU A 17 2.49 -8.33 -2.32
N GLU A 18 1.72 -8.19 -3.40
CA GLU A 18 1.17 -6.89 -3.85
C GLU A 18 -0.07 -6.43 -3.08
N ALA A 19 -0.74 -7.30 -2.33
CA ALA A 19 -1.80 -6.88 -1.41
C ALA A 19 -1.21 -6.11 -0.20
N GLU A 20 0.10 -6.19 0.06
CA GLU A 20 0.80 -5.24 0.92
C GLU A 20 0.92 -3.83 0.30
N VAL A 21 0.71 -3.71 -1.01
CA VAL A 21 0.98 -2.51 -1.81
C VAL A 21 -0.28 -1.86 -2.36
N SER A 22 -1.32 -2.62 -2.65
CA SER A 22 -2.57 -2.12 -3.24
C SER A 22 -3.73 -2.23 -2.26
N ALA A 23 -4.16 -1.09 -1.73
CA ALA A 23 -5.57 -0.91 -1.42
C ALA A 23 -6.30 -0.96 -2.76
N GLU A 24 -6.68 -2.18 -3.16
CA GLU A 24 -7.32 -2.45 -4.44
C GLU A 24 -8.65 -1.67 -4.50
N PRO A 25 -8.79 -0.67 -5.38
CA PRO A 25 -10.10 -0.11 -5.66
C PRO A 25 -10.85 -1.20 -6.43
N ALA A 26 -12.00 -1.61 -5.89
CA ALA A 26 -12.91 -2.61 -6.42
C ALA A 26 -12.79 -2.79 -7.95
N ALA A 27 -12.33 -3.97 -8.37
CA ALA A 27 -12.25 -4.37 -9.77
C ALA A 27 -13.55 -4.02 -10.49
N GLU A 28 -13.47 -3.08 -11.43
CA GLU A 28 -14.60 -2.63 -12.23
C GLU A 28 -15.00 -3.72 -13.23
N GLU A 29 -16.31 -3.98 -13.38
CA GLU A 29 -16.81 -4.83 -14.46
C GLU A 29 -16.55 -4.17 -15.84
N PRO A 30 -16.13 -4.94 -16.86
CA PRO A 30 -15.77 -4.39 -18.15
C PRO A 30 -16.99 -3.78 -18.85
N VAL A 31 -16.87 -2.50 -19.23
CA VAL A 31 -17.82 -1.82 -20.11
C VAL A 31 -17.72 -2.46 -21.50
N LYS A 32 -18.83 -3.05 -21.97
CA LYS A 32 -18.91 -3.69 -23.28
C LYS A 32 -18.93 -2.64 -24.40
N GLU A 33 -17.75 -2.23 -24.87
CA GLU A 33 -17.59 -1.57 -26.18
C GLU A 33 -17.15 -2.61 -27.23
N ASN A 34 -17.56 -2.41 -28.48
CA ASN A 34 -17.20 -3.30 -29.60
C ASN A 34 -15.74 -3.03 -30.00
N PHE A 35 -14.84 -3.98 -29.68
CA PHE A 35 -13.43 -3.91 -30.02
C PHE A 35 -13.21 -4.41 -31.46
N ASP A 36 -12.81 -3.50 -32.36
CA ASP A 36 -12.43 -3.80 -33.73
C ASP A 36 -10.89 -3.99 -33.81
N ASP A 37 -10.47 -5.25 -33.94
CA ASP A 37 -9.06 -5.70 -33.95
C ASP A 37 -8.30 -5.39 -35.26
N SER A 38 -8.94 -4.75 -36.24
CA SER A 38 -8.37 -4.63 -37.60
C SER A 38 -7.28 -3.57 -37.77
N ASN A 39 -7.08 -2.66 -36.79
CA ASN A 39 -6.08 -1.58 -36.84
C ASN A 39 -5.39 -1.29 -35.49
N ALA A 40 -5.03 -2.33 -34.73
CA ALA A 40 -4.36 -2.17 -33.44
C ALA A 40 -2.96 -1.50 -33.59
N SER A 41 -2.81 -0.31 -32.96
CA SER A 41 -1.55 0.44 -32.87
C SER A 41 -0.44 -0.39 -32.21
N ALA A 42 0.83 -0.08 -32.50
CA ALA A 42 1.97 -0.74 -31.84
C ALA A 42 1.90 -0.65 -30.30
N PHE A 43 1.29 0.42 -29.78
CA PHE A 43 1.03 0.62 -28.36
C PHE A 43 0.00 -0.37 -27.80
N ASP A 44 -1.07 -0.63 -28.56
CA ASP A 44 -2.12 -1.59 -28.22
C ASP A 44 -1.58 -3.02 -28.21
N LYS A 45 -0.71 -3.35 -29.18
CA LYS A 45 0.00 -4.65 -29.23
C LYS A 45 1.02 -4.83 -28.09
N PHE A 46 1.65 -3.75 -27.62
CA PHE A 46 2.65 -3.83 -26.56
C PHE A 46 2.02 -4.05 -25.18
N PHE A 47 0.92 -3.37 -24.87
CA PHE A 47 0.22 -3.46 -23.58
C PHE A 47 -0.96 -4.45 -23.58
N GLY A 48 -1.40 -4.91 -24.76
CA GLY A 48 -2.52 -5.86 -24.87
C GLY A 48 -3.86 -5.25 -24.47
N ILE A 49 -4.10 -3.97 -24.76
CA ILE A 49 -5.29 -3.22 -24.30
C ILE A 49 -6.57 -3.85 -24.89
N SER A 50 -6.60 -4.06 -26.21
CA SER A 50 -7.71 -4.73 -26.89
C SER A 50 -7.86 -6.20 -26.48
N LYS A 51 -6.74 -6.89 -26.20
CA LYS A 51 -6.75 -8.28 -25.69
C LYS A 51 -7.37 -8.38 -24.29
N ASN A 52 -7.16 -7.37 -23.45
CA ASN A 52 -7.71 -7.27 -22.10
C ASN A 52 -9.14 -6.70 -22.08
N LYS A 53 -9.73 -6.40 -23.25
CA LYS A 53 -11.08 -5.83 -23.38
C LYS A 53 -11.23 -4.51 -22.62
N THR A 54 -10.18 -3.69 -22.57
CA THR A 54 -10.18 -2.37 -21.93
C THR A 54 -9.97 -1.27 -22.97
N THR A 55 -10.20 -0.01 -22.59
CA THR A 55 -9.92 1.14 -23.46
C THR A 55 -8.89 2.06 -22.83
N LEU A 56 -8.17 2.81 -23.65
CA LEU A 56 -7.14 3.75 -23.17
C LEU A 56 -7.69 4.77 -22.15
N LYS A 57 -8.98 5.15 -22.26
CA LYS A 57 -9.63 6.00 -21.25
C LYS A 57 -9.78 5.29 -19.90
N ILE A 58 -10.19 4.03 -19.91
CA ILE A 58 -10.34 3.22 -18.70
C ILE A 58 -8.97 3.02 -18.03
N GLU A 59 -7.94 2.69 -18.81
CA GLU A 59 -6.57 2.50 -18.30
C GLU A 59 -6.00 3.77 -17.64
N ILE A 60 -6.22 4.94 -18.24
CA ILE A 60 -5.78 6.22 -17.64
C ILE A 60 -6.52 6.49 -16.33
N ILE A 61 -7.85 6.28 -16.31
CA ILE A 61 -8.65 6.50 -15.10
C ILE A 61 -8.24 5.51 -14.01
N ALA A 62 -8.09 4.23 -14.34
CA ALA A 62 -7.63 3.19 -13.42
C ALA A 62 -6.25 3.54 -12.86
N GLY A 63 -5.30 3.97 -13.70
CA GLY A 63 -3.98 4.43 -13.25
C GLY A 63 -4.05 5.63 -12.29
N ILE A 64 -4.91 6.61 -12.55
CA ILE A 64 -5.12 7.75 -11.64
C ILE A 64 -5.72 7.28 -10.30
N VAL A 65 -6.71 6.38 -10.34
CA VAL A 65 -7.34 5.83 -9.14
C VAL A 65 -6.31 5.10 -8.29
N THR A 66 -5.51 4.22 -8.89
CA THR A 66 -4.44 3.46 -8.23
C THR A 66 -3.38 4.40 -7.66
N PHE A 67 -2.97 5.43 -8.41
CA PHE A 67 -2.05 6.45 -7.92
C PHE A 67 -2.59 7.17 -6.68
N LEU A 68 -3.84 7.61 -6.72
CA LEU A 68 -4.48 8.30 -5.59
C LEU A 68 -4.62 7.39 -4.37
N ALA A 69 -4.90 6.10 -4.56
CA ALA A 69 -4.97 5.12 -3.49
C ALA A 69 -3.60 4.92 -2.81
N MET A 70 -2.51 4.86 -3.59
CA MET A 70 -1.16 4.64 -3.07
C MET A 70 -0.47 5.91 -2.57
N CYS A 71 -0.88 7.10 -3.00
CA CYS A 71 -0.21 8.38 -2.71
C CYS A 71 -0.09 8.65 -1.20
N TYR A 72 -1.02 8.16 -0.37
CA TYR A 72 -0.94 8.23 1.09
C TYR A 72 0.38 7.65 1.64
N ILE A 73 0.91 6.60 1.02
CA ILE A 73 2.16 5.94 1.42
C ILE A 73 3.34 6.93 1.38
N LEU A 74 3.34 7.88 0.44
CA LEU A 74 4.40 8.89 0.32
C LEU A 74 4.52 9.74 1.57
N VAL A 75 3.41 10.03 2.25
CA VAL A 75 3.38 10.85 3.48
C VAL A 75 3.62 9.97 4.71
N VAL A 76 3.11 8.75 4.71
CA VAL A 76 3.08 7.90 5.90
C VAL A 76 4.37 7.13 6.09
N ASN A 77 5.03 6.72 5.02
CA ASN A 77 6.33 6.07 5.11
C ASN A 77 7.38 6.93 5.83
N PRO A 78 7.68 8.17 5.40
CA PRO A 78 8.62 9.03 6.11
C PRO A 78 8.15 9.31 7.53
N THR A 79 6.85 9.54 7.74
CA THR A 79 6.32 9.79 9.09
C THR A 79 6.56 8.60 10.02
N ASN A 80 6.31 7.36 9.57
CA ASN A 80 6.47 6.17 10.39
C ASN A 80 7.94 5.86 10.69
N ILE A 81 8.82 5.93 9.69
CA ILE A 81 10.26 5.67 9.88
C ILE A 81 10.86 6.67 10.88
N LEU A 82 10.53 7.96 10.72
CA LEU A 82 11.07 9.03 11.55
C LEU A 82 10.45 9.03 12.97
N PHE A 83 9.14 8.78 13.07
CA PHE A 83 8.43 8.68 14.35
C PHE A 83 8.89 7.46 15.15
N ALA A 84 9.02 6.30 14.51
CA ALA A 84 9.49 5.08 15.16
C ALA A 84 10.95 5.17 15.62
N TYR A 85 11.71 6.15 15.13
CA TYR A 85 13.05 6.47 15.65
C TYR A 85 13.04 7.50 16.81
N GLY A 86 11.87 7.93 17.27
CA GLY A 86 11.73 8.83 18.42
C GLY A 86 12.18 10.27 18.14
N GLY A 87 12.25 10.70 16.87
CA GLY A 87 12.61 12.07 16.49
C GLY A 87 14.08 12.47 16.72
N ASN A 88 14.95 11.56 17.16
CA ASN A 88 16.34 11.83 17.49
C ASN A 88 17.30 11.63 16.30
N ILE A 89 16.86 11.92 15.07
CA ILE A 89 17.81 11.98 13.95
C ILE A 89 18.60 13.26 14.11
N PRO A 90 19.94 13.23 13.98
CA PRO A 90 20.70 14.45 13.73
C PRO A 90 20.05 15.17 12.55
N SER A 91 19.35 16.28 12.82
CA SER A 91 18.55 17.03 11.84
C SER A 91 19.35 17.52 10.64
N SER A 92 20.67 17.33 10.65
CA SER A 92 21.62 17.68 9.61
C SER A 92 21.76 16.62 8.49
N THR A 93 21.26 15.38 8.62
CA THR A 93 21.54 14.33 7.62
C THR A 93 20.32 13.68 6.95
N VAL A 94 19.19 13.53 7.63
CA VAL A 94 17.98 12.91 7.04
C VAL A 94 16.76 13.75 7.39
N THR A 95 16.10 14.28 6.35
CA THR A 95 14.87 15.07 6.49
C THR A 95 13.66 14.27 6.02
N TRP A 96 12.47 14.68 6.46
CA TRP A 96 11.21 14.12 5.98
C TRP A 96 11.10 14.16 4.46
N GLY A 97 11.51 15.29 3.84
CA GLY A 97 11.55 15.43 2.39
C GLY A 97 12.51 14.47 1.68
N SER A 98 13.67 14.18 2.29
CA SER A 98 14.62 13.21 1.73
C SER A 98 14.04 11.80 1.66
N VAL A 99 13.37 11.35 2.72
CA VAL A 99 12.73 10.02 2.78
C VAL A 99 11.48 9.97 1.89
N PHE A 100 10.71 11.05 1.83
CA PHE A 100 9.59 11.21 0.90
C PHE A 100 10.05 11.04 -0.55
N MET A 101 11.09 11.77 -0.97
CA MET A 101 11.62 11.69 -2.34
C MET A 101 12.21 10.32 -2.65
N ALA A 102 12.96 9.73 -1.71
CA ALA A 102 13.48 8.37 -1.88
C ALA A 102 12.37 7.34 -2.07
N THR A 103 11.26 7.48 -1.32
CA THR A 103 10.07 6.62 -1.46
C THR A 103 9.42 6.81 -2.83
N ALA A 104 9.24 8.06 -3.27
CA ALA A 104 8.64 8.38 -4.56
C ALA A 104 9.47 7.81 -5.72
N PHE A 105 10.80 8.00 -5.69
CA PHE A 105 11.69 7.44 -6.71
C PHE A 105 11.70 5.91 -6.68
N GLY A 106 11.74 5.30 -5.48
CA GLY A 106 11.68 3.84 -5.33
C GLY A 106 10.39 3.26 -5.94
N ALA A 107 9.24 3.84 -5.62
CA ALA A 107 7.95 3.40 -6.14
C ALA A 107 7.83 3.59 -7.66
N VAL A 108 8.32 4.72 -8.20
CA VAL A 108 8.34 4.97 -9.65
C VAL A 108 9.22 3.96 -10.36
N ILE A 109 10.43 3.72 -9.87
CA ILE A 109 11.36 2.75 -10.49
C ILE A 109 10.78 1.34 -10.40
N GLY A 110 10.29 0.92 -9.23
CA GLY A 110 9.68 -0.41 -9.04
C GLY A 110 8.47 -0.63 -9.94
N THR A 111 7.55 0.34 -9.98
CA THR A 111 6.36 0.27 -10.85
C THR A 111 6.73 0.27 -12.33
N LEU A 112 7.75 1.05 -12.74
CA LEU A 112 8.22 1.06 -14.13
C LEU A 112 8.86 -0.28 -14.52
N LEU A 113 9.62 -0.90 -13.62
CA LEU A 113 10.18 -2.24 -13.84
C LEU A 113 9.06 -3.27 -14.00
N MET A 114 8.01 -3.23 -13.17
CA MET A 114 6.85 -4.12 -13.34
C MET A 114 6.11 -3.87 -14.66
N ALA A 115 5.89 -2.61 -15.03
CA ALA A 115 5.19 -2.25 -16.25
C ALA A 115 5.96 -2.62 -17.53
N LEU A 116 7.29 -2.43 -17.56
CA LEU A 116 8.10 -2.60 -18.78
C LEU A 116 8.77 -3.97 -18.89
N LEU A 117 9.27 -4.55 -17.79
CA LEU A 117 9.98 -5.84 -17.81
C LEU A 117 9.01 -7.00 -17.57
N ALA A 118 8.22 -6.95 -16.49
CA ALA A 118 7.29 -8.02 -16.14
C ALA A 118 6.00 -7.97 -16.97
N LYS A 119 5.64 -6.80 -17.50
CA LYS A 119 4.38 -6.55 -18.24
C LYS A 119 3.15 -6.98 -17.44
N MET A 120 3.20 -6.74 -16.13
CA MET A 120 2.09 -7.04 -15.24
C MET A 120 1.49 -5.71 -14.73
N PRO A 121 0.15 -5.62 -14.62
CA PRO A 121 -0.56 -4.38 -14.25
C PRO A 121 -0.50 -4.12 -12.74
N LEU A 122 0.71 -4.11 -12.20
CA LEU A 122 0.95 -4.14 -10.77
C LEU A 122 1.81 -2.94 -10.36
N ALA A 123 1.29 -2.17 -9.41
CA ALA A 123 1.96 -0.98 -8.90
C ALA A 123 2.74 -1.34 -7.63
N GLN A 124 3.99 -0.85 -7.56
CA GLN A 124 4.96 -1.26 -6.55
C GLN A 124 5.26 -0.08 -5.60
N ALA A 125 5.13 -0.31 -4.30
CA ALA A 125 5.34 0.68 -3.24
C ALA A 125 5.88 -0.03 -1.98
N PRO A 126 6.37 0.70 -0.96
CA PRO A 126 6.95 0.07 0.22
C PRO A 126 5.89 -0.56 1.13
N GLY A 127 6.15 -1.79 1.60
CA GLY A 127 5.29 -2.51 2.55
C GLY A 127 5.18 -1.79 3.89
N MET A 128 3.96 -1.33 4.23
CA MET A 128 3.74 -0.43 5.39
C MET A 128 4.03 -1.06 6.76
N GLY A 129 4.03 -2.40 6.87
CA GLY A 129 4.38 -3.10 8.12
C GLY A 129 5.88 -3.09 8.44
N LEU A 130 6.71 -3.26 7.42
CA LEU A 130 8.17 -3.35 7.58
C LEU A 130 8.80 -1.99 7.91
N ASN A 131 8.19 -0.89 7.44
CA ASN A 131 8.68 0.47 7.67
C ASN A 131 8.76 0.83 9.17
N PHE A 132 7.82 0.33 9.99
CA PHE A 132 7.86 0.52 11.44
C PHE A 132 9.03 -0.24 12.08
N THR A 133 9.26 -1.49 11.66
CA THR A 133 10.37 -2.32 12.12
C THR A 133 11.72 -1.68 11.81
N VAL A 134 11.85 -1.03 10.66
CA VAL A 134 13.08 -0.28 10.31
C VAL A 134 13.35 0.84 11.31
N GLY A 135 12.33 1.64 11.65
CA GLY A 135 12.49 2.71 12.64
C GLY A 135 12.75 2.21 14.07
N THR A 136 12.08 1.14 14.50
CA THR A 136 12.29 0.56 15.84
C THR A 136 13.62 -0.18 15.96
N THR A 137 14.15 -0.76 14.89
CA THR A 137 15.50 -1.35 14.86
C THR A 137 16.55 -0.31 15.23
N MET A 138 16.38 0.93 14.76
CA MET A 138 17.29 2.03 15.10
C MET A 138 17.18 2.45 16.59
N LEU A 139 16.06 2.16 17.26
CA LEU A 139 15.86 2.34 18.72
C LEU A 139 16.30 1.13 19.56
N GLY A 140 16.98 0.14 18.99
CA GLY A 140 17.45 -1.00 19.75
C GLY A 140 16.42 -2.10 19.96
N ALA A 141 15.35 -2.15 19.15
CA ALA A 141 14.42 -3.28 19.15
C ALA A 141 15.13 -4.63 18.88
N VAL A 142 16.29 -4.59 18.22
CA VAL A 142 17.14 -5.77 17.98
C VAL A 142 18.11 -5.93 19.15
N GLY A 143 17.61 -6.44 20.28
CA GLY A 143 18.43 -6.84 21.42
C GLY A 143 19.15 -5.71 22.16
N GLY A 144 18.64 -4.48 22.08
CA GLY A 144 19.24 -3.29 22.70
C GLY A 144 20.36 -2.63 21.89
N ILE A 145 20.60 -3.09 20.65
CA ILE A 145 21.64 -2.54 19.77
C ILE A 145 21.07 -1.37 18.96
N PHE A 146 21.54 -0.17 19.23
CA PHE A 146 21.15 1.02 18.48
C PHE A 146 21.88 1.07 17.13
N PHE A 147 21.11 1.17 16.04
CA PHE A 147 21.64 1.32 14.68
C PHE A 147 21.45 2.75 14.18
N THR A 148 22.43 3.27 13.44
CA THR A 148 22.29 4.51 12.70
C THR A 148 21.37 4.34 11.49
N PHE A 149 20.81 5.43 10.96
CA PHE A 149 19.95 5.38 9.76
C PHE A 149 20.64 4.70 8.57
N GLY A 150 21.91 5.01 8.33
CA GLY A 150 22.69 4.39 7.26
C GLY A 150 22.86 2.88 7.45
N GLN A 151 23.09 2.42 8.69
CA GLN A 151 23.17 0.98 8.97
C GLN A 151 21.82 0.28 8.79
N ALA A 152 20.71 0.91 9.18
CA ALA A 152 19.38 0.37 8.93
C ALA A 152 19.08 0.26 7.43
N MET A 153 19.40 1.28 6.64
CA MET A 153 19.26 1.23 5.17
C MET A 153 20.15 0.17 4.52
N LEU A 154 21.38 -0.02 5.04
CA LEU A 154 22.27 -1.08 4.58
C LEU A 154 21.68 -2.47 4.88
N LEU A 155 21.07 -2.67 6.05
CA LEU A 155 20.39 -3.94 6.37
C LEU A 155 19.22 -4.20 5.42
N VAL A 156 18.42 -3.16 5.10
CA VAL A 156 17.33 -3.27 4.11
C VAL A 156 17.89 -3.64 2.72
N LEU A 157 18.98 -3.01 2.30
CA LEU A 157 19.66 -3.33 1.03
C LEU A 157 20.18 -4.77 1.00
N ILE A 158 20.83 -5.22 2.08
CA ILE A 158 21.32 -6.60 2.20
C ILE A 158 20.16 -7.60 2.16
N SER A 159 19.06 -7.31 2.88
CA SER A 159 17.85 -8.13 2.83
C SER A 159 17.28 -8.22 1.40
N GLY A 160 17.21 -7.09 0.68
CA GLY A 160 16.77 -7.07 -0.70
C GLY A 160 17.71 -7.84 -1.64
N LEU A 161 19.02 -7.78 -1.42
CA LEU A 161 19.99 -8.55 -2.20
C LEU A 161 19.90 -10.05 -1.90
N ILE A 162 19.71 -10.43 -0.63
CA ILE A 162 19.45 -11.82 -0.24
C ILE A 162 18.16 -12.31 -0.90
N PHE A 163 17.08 -11.53 -0.86
CA PHE A 163 15.82 -11.89 -1.50
C PHE A 163 15.97 -12.04 -3.02
N LEU A 164 16.71 -11.14 -3.67
CA LEU A 164 17.04 -11.24 -5.09
C LEU A 164 17.81 -12.53 -5.38
N ILE A 165 18.81 -12.87 -4.56
CA ILE A 165 19.56 -14.13 -4.70
C ILE A 165 18.62 -15.33 -4.51
N LEU A 166 17.75 -15.33 -3.49
CA LEU A 166 16.79 -16.41 -3.27
C LEU A 166 15.77 -16.55 -4.41
N SER A 167 15.41 -15.45 -5.07
CA SER A 167 14.52 -15.45 -6.23
C SER A 167 15.21 -15.91 -7.50
N LEU A 168 16.51 -15.65 -7.66
CA LEU A 168 17.29 -16.02 -8.85
C LEU A 168 17.92 -17.41 -8.75
N VAL A 169 18.21 -17.90 -7.54
CA VAL A 169 18.81 -19.22 -7.32
C VAL A 169 17.73 -20.29 -7.56
N PRO A 170 17.90 -21.13 -8.61
CA PRO A 170 16.99 -22.24 -8.84
C PRO A 170 17.23 -23.31 -7.77
N GLY A 171 16.17 -23.67 -7.04
CA GLY A 171 16.22 -24.65 -5.96
C GLY A 171 16.17 -26.08 -6.48
N LYS A 172 14.96 -26.59 -6.74
CA LYS A 172 14.75 -27.94 -7.27
C LYS A 172 14.18 -27.90 -8.68
N LYS A 173 14.59 -28.86 -9.50
CA LYS A 173 13.91 -29.17 -10.75
C LYS A 173 12.67 -29.97 -10.40
N ASP A 174 11.50 -29.42 -10.73
CA ASP A 174 10.23 -30.09 -10.52
C ASP A 174 10.20 -31.37 -11.40
N PRO A 175 10.01 -32.58 -10.81
CA PRO A 175 10.09 -33.85 -11.56
C PRO A 175 9.02 -33.99 -12.66
N GLU A 176 7.89 -33.29 -12.53
CA GLU A 176 6.75 -33.43 -13.44
C GLU A 176 6.70 -32.34 -14.54
N THR A 177 7.14 -31.12 -14.23
CA THR A 177 7.09 -29.98 -15.17
C THR A 177 8.44 -29.59 -15.76
N GLY A 178 9.55 -30.11 -15.19
CA GLY A 178 10.92 -29.78 -15.59
C GLY A 178 11.33 -28.32 -15.32
N ARG A 179 10.45 -27.52 -14.70
CA ARG A 179 10.68 -26.11 -14.34
C ARG A 179 11.67 -26.03 -13.19
N LEU A 180 12.54 -25.03 -13.24
CA LEU A 180 13.40 -24.68 -12.11
C LEU A 180 12.54 -23.89 -11.12
N VAL A 181 12.19 -24.54 -10.00
CA VAL A 181 11.44 -23.91 -8.91
C VAL A 181 12.41 -23.01 -8.16
N ALA A 182 12.09 -21.72 -8.05
CA ALA A 182 12.92 -20.80 -7.30
C ALA A 182 12.91 -21.17 -5.81
N LEU A 183 13.99 -20.89 -5.09
CA LEU A 183 14.04 -21.22 -3.65
C LEU A 183 12.93 -20.49 -2.87
N ARG A 184 12.51 -19.30 -3.32
CA ARG A 184 11.34 -18.59 -2.78
C ARG A 184 10.08 -19.45 -2.81
N GLU A 185 9.78 -20.03 -3.98
CA GLU A 185 8.55 -20.78 -4.25
C GLU A 185 8.48 -22.04 -3.38
N MET A 186 9.62 -22.71 -3.17
CA MET A 186 9.71 -23.85 -2.25
C MET A 186 9.40 -23.51 -0.79
N ILE A 187 9.78 -22.31 -0.34
CA ILE A 187 9.49 -21.84 1.02
C ILE A 187 7.99 -21.53 1.15
N PHE A 188 7.41 -20.89 0.13
CA PHE A 188 5.98 -20.57 0.08
C PHE A 188 5.09 -21.83 0.02
N ASP A 189 5.45 -22.81 -0.81
CA ASP A 189 4.77 -24.11 -0.89
C ASP A 189 4.83 -24.89 0.42
N GLY A 190 5.91 -24.69 1.20
CA GLY A 190 6.06 -25.26 2.54
C GLY A 190 5.07 -24.71 3.56
N MET A 191 4.40 -23.59 3.27
CA MET A 191 3.47 -22.97 4.21
C MET A 191 2.08 -23.63 4.17
N PRO A 192 1.52 -24.01 5.34
CA PRO A 192 0.13 -24.43 5.44
C PRO A 192 -0.81 -23.39 4.84
N VAL A 193 -1.82 -23.84 4.07
CA VAL A 193 -2.82 -22.97 3.41
C VAL A 193 -3.50 -22.03 4.42
N CYS A 194 -3.69 -22.47 5.67
CA CYS A 194 -4.25 -21.65 6.74
C CYS A 194 -3.38 -20.40 7.03
N ILE A 195 -2.05 -20.54 7.01
CA ILE A 195 -1.12 -19.42 7.25
C ILE A 195 -1.14 -18.48 6.04
N ARG A 196 -1.10 -19.04 4.83
CA ARG A 196 -1.17 -18.26 3.58
C ARG A 196 -2.41 -17.38 3.49
N ARG A 197 -3.56 -17.88 3.92
CA ARG A 197 -4.81 -17.10 3.99
C ARG A 197 -4.86 -16.10 5.14
N ALA A 198 -4.17 -16.37 6.25
CA ALA A 198 -4.17 -15.49 7.43
C ALA A 198 -3.30 -14.24 7.24
N ILE A 199 -2.22 -14.32 6.48
CA ILE A 199 -1.29 -13.22 6.21
C ILE A 199 -2.01 -11.96 5.67
N PRO A 200 -2.73 -12.00 4.53
CA PRO A 200 -3.39 -10.82 3.98
C PRO A 200 -4.47 -10.25 4.91
N VAL A 201 -5.18 -11.12 5.66
CA VAL A 201 -6.17 -10.69 6.65
C VAL A 201 -5.51 -9.91 7.79
N GLY A 202 -4.37 -10.40 8.30
CA GLY A 202 -3.60 -9.73 9.35
C GLY A 202 -3.05 -8.38 8.92
N ILE A 203 -2.48 -8.30 7.71
CA ILE A 203 -1.96 -7.06 7.14
C ILE A 203 -3.07 -6.04 6.94
N GLY A 204 -4.22 -6.45 6.38
CA GLY A 204 -5.37 -5.57 6.17
C GLY A 204 -5.90 -5.01 7.49
N LEU A 205 -6.02 -5.85 8.53
CA LEU A 205 -6.45 -5.41 9.86
C LEU A 205 -5.45 -4.45 10.51
N PHE A 206 -4.15 -4.66 10.30
CA PHE A 206 -3.09 -3.77 10.79
C PHE A 206 -3.15 -2.40 10.11
N ILE A 207 -3.30 -2.35 8.77
CA ILE A 207 -3.44 -1.09 8.03
C ILE A 207 -4.72 -0.35 8.45
N ALA A 208 -5.83 -1.07 8.63
CA ALA A 208 -7.08 -0.50 9.14
C ALA A 208 -6.87 0.12 10.53
N PHE A 209 -6.15 -0.55 11.43
CA PHE A 209 -5.81 -0.02 12.75
C PHE A 209 -4.97 1.25 12.67
N ILE A 210 -3.94 1.29 11.83
CA ILE A 210 -3.12 2.51 11.61
C ILE A 210 -3.98 3.66 11.07
N GLY A 211 -4.89 3.38 10.14
CA GLY A 211 -5.84 4.36 9.63
C GLY A 211 -6.74 4.94 10.73
N LEU A 212 -7.31 4.09 11.58
CA LEU A 212 -8.15 4.50 12.72
C LEU A 212 -7.38 5.31 13.77
N LYS A 213 -6.10 4.96 14.00
CA LYS A 213 -5.20 5.71 14.89
C LYS A 213 -4.87 7.08 14.31
N ASN A 214 -4.55 7.17 13.02
CA ASN A 214 -4.27 8.44 12.35
C ASN A 214 -5.50 9.34 12.27
N ALA A 215 -6.68 8.76 12.11
CA ALA A 215 -7.97 9.46 12.20
C ALA A 215 -8.36 9.86 13.64
N SER A 216 -7.56 9.51 14.65
CA SER A 216 -7.87 9.75 16.07
C SER A 216 -9.17 9.09 16.53
N VAL A 217 -9.66 8.06 15.83
CA VAL A 217 -10.79 7.21 16.27
C VAL A 217 -10.32 6.33 17.44
N ILE A 218 -9.10 5.82 17.31
CA ILE A 218 -8.37 5.10 18.35
C ILE A 218 -7.34 6.06 18.95
N VAL A 219 -7.35 6.18 20.27
CA VAL A 219 -6.44 7.00 21.05
C VAL A 219 -5.73 6.16 22.12
N ASP A 220 -4.49 6.50 22.42
CA ASP A 220 -3.70 5.78 23.42
C ASP A 220 -4.27 6.05 24.82
N ASN A 221 -4.39 4.99 25.62
CA ASN A 221 -4.77 5.07 27.02
C ASN A 221 -3.70 4.37 27.88
N PRO A 222 -3.13 5.03 28.90
CA PRO A 222 -2.10 4.42 29.75
C PRO A 222 -2.54 3.14 30.47
N GLY A 223 -3.84 2.87 30.61
CA GLY A 223 -4.37 1.67 31.26
C GLY A 223 -4.61 0.47 30.32
N THR A 224 -4.99 0.72 29.07
CA THR A 224 -5.41 -0.35 28.12
C THR A 224 -4.65 -0.34 26.81
N PHE A 225 -3.67 0.56 26.65
CA PHE A 225 -2.94 0.89 25.42
C PHE A 225 -3.80 1.42 24.26
N VAL A 226 -5.08 1.04 24.20
CA VAL A 226 -6.04 1.39 23.16
C VAL A 226 -7.34 1.83 23.82
N SER A 227 -7.89 2.97 23.40
CA SER A 227 -9.21 3.47 23.79
C SER A 227 -9.90 4.13 22.60
N LEU A 228 -11.23 4.22 22.64
CA LEU A 228 -11.99 5.02 21.68
C LEU A 228 -11.94 6.49 22.07
N VAL A 229 -12.03 7.38 21.07
CA VAL A 229 -12.08 8.82 21.28
C VAL A 229 -13.29 9.22 22.13
N THR A 230 -13.06 10.10 23.10
CA THR A 230 -14.15 10.61 23.95
C THR A 230 -14.90 11.71 23.22
N LEU A 231 -16.17 11.46 22.86
CA LEU A 231 -17.04 12.42 22.20
C LEU A 231 -17.79 13.35 23.18
N ASN A 232 -17.73 13.06 24.48
CA ASN A 232 -18.50 13.76 25.52
C ASN A 232 -17.82 15.02 26.07
N THR A 233 -16.59 15.32 25.65
CA THR A 233 -15.82 16.45 26.17
C THR A 233 -15.83 17.60 25.18
N LYS A 234 -16.15 18.83 25.62
CA LYS A 234 -16.09 20.04 24.78
C LYS A 234 -14.70 20.29 24.18
N GLU A 235 -13.64 19.78 24.82
CA GLU A 235 -12.27 19.84 24.31
C GLU A 235 -12.03 18.95 23.10
N ALA A 236 -12.74 17.83 22.99
CA ALA A 236 -12.62 16.91 21.86
C ALA A 236 -13.20 17.52 20.57
N TRP A 237 -14.19 18.43 20.71
CA TRP A 237 -14.87 19.16 19.65
C TRP A 237 -14.25 20.52 19.32
N LYS A 238 -13.09 20.88 19.88
CA LYS A 238 -12.33 22.05 19.42
C LYS A 238 -12.04 21.90 17.91
N LEU A 239 -11.99 23.01 17.17
CA LEU A 239 -11.61 22.98 15.74
C LEU A 239 -10.24 22.29 15.58
N GLY A 240 -10.16 21.30 14.67
CA GLY A 240 -8.99 20.43 14.51
C GLY A 240 -8.81 19.33 15.58
N GLY A 241 -9.75 19.21 16.52
CA GLY A 241 -9.71 18.27 17.63
C GLY A 241 -9.89 16.79 17.24
N PRO A 242 -9.59 15.84 18.16
CA PRO A 242 -9.67 14.41 17.90
C PRO A 242 -11.06 13.93 17.45
N ALA A 243 -12.15 14.49 17.99
CA ALA A 243 -13.50 14.11 17.61
C ALA A 243 -13.85 14.58 16.19
N CYS A 244 -13.33 15.74 15.76
CA CYS A 244 -13.51 16.24 14.40
C CYS A 244 -12.82 15.33 13.38
N LYS A 245 -11.59 14.87 13.67
CA LYS A 245 -10.85 13.91 12.82
C LYS A 245 -11.58 12.56 12.70
N ALA A 246 -12.05 12.03 13.84
CA ALA A 246 -12.81 10.79 13.86
C ALA A 246 -14.13 10.90 13.07
N THR A 247 -14.82 12.03 13.17
CA THR A 247 -16.07 12.29 12.44
C THR A 247 -15.84 12.34 10.93
N VAL A 248 -14.78 13.00 10.47
CA VAL A 248 -14.42 13.04 9.04
C VAL A 248 -14.12 11.64 8.51
N CYS A 249 -13.39 10.83 9.28
CA CYS A 249 -13.09 9.44 8.91
C CYS A 249 -14.36 8.58 8.81
N LEU A 250 -15.23 8.61 9.82
CA LEU A 250 -16.49 7.86 9.82
C LEU A 250 -17.42 8.31 8.70
N PHE A 251 -17.54 9.63 8.47
CA PHE A 251 -18.33 10.18 7.38
C PHE A 251 -17.80 9.71 6.01
N GLY A 252 -16.49 9.86 5.77
CA GLY A 252 -15.86 9.38 4.54
C GLY A 252 -16.08 7.89 4.32
N PHE A 253 -15.89 7.08 5.35
CA PHE A 253 -16.12 5.63 5.29
C PHE A 253 -17.57 5.29 4.95
N ILE A 254 -18.54 5.92 5.61
CA ILE A 254 -19.97 5.71 5.34
C ILE A 254 -20.32 6.10 3.90
N VAL A 255 -19.80 7.23 3.41
CA VAL A 255 -20.00 7.65 2.00
C VAL A 255 -19.44 6.60 1.05
N ILE A 256 -18.22 6.11 1.27
CA ILE A 256 -17.61 5.07 0.43
C ILE A 256 -18.48 3.80 0.43
N VAL A 257 -18.92 3.34 1.61
CA VAL A 257 -19.76 2.13 1.74
C VAL A 257 -21.10 2.30 1.02
N ILE A 258 -21.78 3.44 1.20
CA ILE A 258 -23.06 3.72 0.53
C ILE A 258 -22.87 3.75 -0.99
N LEU A 259 -21.87 4.50 -1.48
CA LEU A 259 -21.63 4.61 -2.93
C LEU A 259 -21.20 3.27 -3.55
N SER A 260 -20.45 2.46 -2.80
CA SER A 260 -20.03 1.12 -3.20
C SER A 260 -21.24 0.18 -3.31
N GLN A 261 -22.18 0.22 -2.35
CA GLN A 261 -23.44 -0.53 -2.42
C GLN A 261 -24.33 -0.06 -3.58
N LEU A 262 -24.30 1.24 -3.92
CA LEU A 262 -25.00 1.81 -5.06
C LEU A 262 -24.30 1.52 -6.42
N LYS A 263 -23.18 0.78 -6.42
CA LYS A 263 -22.39 0.43 -7.60
C LYS A 263 -21.96 1.65 -8.44
N ILE A 264 -21.69 2.79 -7.79
CA ILE A 264 -21.25 4.01 -8.46
C ILE A 264 -19.74 3.93 -8.73
N LYS A 265 -19.36 4.16 -10.00
CA LYS A 265 -17.95 4.17 -10.42
C LYS A 265 -17.18 5.27 -9.68
N GLY A 266 -15.99 4.96 -9.17
CA GLY A 266 -15.18 5.91 -8.41
C GLY A 266 -15.67 6.21 -6.98
N SER A 267 -16.43 5.28 -6.36
CA SER A 267 -16.95 5.40 -4.99
C SER A 267 -15.90 5.88 -3.97
N VAL A 268 -14.68 5.35 -4.05
CA VAL A 268 -13.57 5.70 -3.16
C VAL A 268 -13.13 7.15 -3.35
N ILE A 269 -12.94 7.59 -4.60
CA ILE A 269 -12.53 8.98 -4.91
C ILE A 269 -13.59 9.97 -4.45
N ILE A 270 -14.87 9.69 -4.74
CA ILE A 270 -15.97 10.56 -4.33
C ILE A 270 -16.05 10.64 -2.80
N GLY A 271 -15.85 9.52 -2.11
CA GLY A 271 -15.77 9.48 -0.65
C GLY A 271 -14.63 10.31 -0.08
N ILE A 272 -13.43 10.24 -0.68
CA ILE A 272 -12.27 11.05 -0.27
C ILE A 272 -12.56 12.55 -0.49
N ILE A 273 -13.15 12.92 -1.63
CA ILE A 273 -13.53 14.31 -1.92
C ILE A 273 -14.58 14.80 -0.91
N ALA A 274 -15.62 14.00 -0.65
CA ALA A 274 -16.67 14.34 0.32
C ALA A 274 -16.09 14.50 1.74
N ALA A 275 -15.21 13.60 2.17
CA ALA A 275 -14.51 13.70 3.45
C ALA A 275 -13.64 14.96 3.52
N THR A 276 -12.95 15.30 2.42
CA THR A 276 -12.12 16.51 2.32
C THR A 276 -12.97 17.78 2.44
N ILE A 277 -14.12 17.84 1.75
CA ILE A 277 -15.06 18.96 1.85
C ILE A 277 -15.55 19.16 3.29
N LEU A 278 -15.77 18.07 4.04
CA LEU A 278 -16.13 18.13 5.46
C LEU A 278 -14.94 18.50 6.36
N ALA A 279 -13.71 18.13 5.98
CA ALA A 279 -12.50 18.41 6.75
C ALA A 279 -12.13 19.91 6.78
N ILE A 280 -12.46 20.66 5.72
CA ILE A 280 -12.19 22.10 5.57
C ILE A 280 -12.89 22.94 6.66
N PRO A 281 -14.23 22.91 6.81
CA PRO A 281 -14.93 23.72 7.81
C PRO A 281 -14.59 23.29 9.25
N LEU A 282 -14.21 22.02 9.46
CA LEU A 282 -13.80 21.52 10.77
C LEU A 282 -12.35 21.88 11.15
N LYS A 283 -11.63 22.60 10.28
CA LYS A 283 -10.19 22.94 10.39
C LYS A 283 -9.33 21.70 10.70
N VAL A 284 -9.73 20.56 10.17
CA VAL A 284 -8.96 19.30 10.20
C VAL A 284 -7.93 19.30 9.08
N ALA A 285 -8.30 19.85 7.92
CA ALA A 285 -7.37 20.13 6.83
C ALA A 285 -6.76 21.53 7.04
N ASP A 286 -5.44 21.57 7.24
CA ASP A 286 -4.73 22.83 7.45
C ASP A 286 -4.42 23.49 6.10
N ILE A 287 -5.33 24.35 5.63
CA ILE A 287 -5.19 25.06 4.34
C ILE A 287 -4.12 26.16 4.45
N GLU A 288 -3.69 26.52 5.66
CA GLU A 288 -2.61 27.47 5.89
C GLU A 288 -1.28 26.99 5.28
N VAL A 289 -1.03 25.67 5.26
CA VAL A 289 0.14 25.05 4.60
C VAL A 289 0.18 25.31 3.08
N LEU A 290 -0.97 25.50 2.44
CA LEU A 290 -1.06 25.81 1.00
C LEU A 290 -0.89 27.30 0.70
N LYS A 291 -0.98 28.16 1.71
CA LYS A 291 -0.84 29.62 1.56
C LYS A 291 0.59 30.13 1.73
N GLY A 292 1.53 29.25 2.09
CA GLY A 292 2.95 29.57 2.26
C GLY A 292 3.30 29.88 3.71
#